data_AF-A0A7C2XPU0-F1
#
_entry.id   AF-A0A7C2XPU0-F1
#
_cell.length_a   1.000
_cell.length_b   1.000
_cell.length_c   1.000
_cell.angle_alpha   90.00
_cell.angle_beta   90.00
_cell.angle_gamma   90.00
#
_symmetry.space_group_name_H-M   'P 1'
#
loop_
_entity.id
_entity.type
_entity.pdbx_description
1 polymer ?
#
loop_
_entity_poly.entity_id
_entity_poly.type
_entity_poly.pdbx_seq_one_letter_code
_entity_poly.pdbx_strand_id
1 'polypeptide(L)'
;MLRPNSFSGLDDNFFLTAQRESEALRERLLELYLLYATSRTCSVAVQTSSLFVNIVDLLKNTLQVEEFCLMLRDPVSGLYEMWTADDRVMAQAGDFSFRPGEGISGLVVESAEPILVPDVSREPRFLNYHGMLPDIGSFLSVPLVDGNGRVFGVLNIHKPRPNSFREHDKNFFCAVANNLAVALERARLFENACREAMHDELTGLYNRRYLQDCGTRELLKARRSQTPIALLLLDLDNFKEVNDLWGHARGDEVLTGLASLLSKNLRQSDVAARYGGEEFVVLLPDTTGFGAYGLAEKLRATVAGELALKDGDNCRPITVTVGVASFPEDGQDLDQLLAAADRRLYLGKAAGRNRVVGEQQEQPAVQLSPNRRKSPRRPTALRALGNQPESVLPAAVRAIDIQHGREWKACSLLNASSHGFSSTIGFAPEVGAQYRCRAVSGAQKSQFLDFTVQVRHVELLAKDRFLMGVRVGAGDAGEWQRVYAMLTGRA
;
A
#
# COMPACT_ATOMS: atom_id res chain seq x y z
N MET A 1 8.59 -40.10 -81.24
CA MET A 1 7.66 -40.23 -80.10
C MET A 1 8.46 -40.55 -78.85
N LEU A 2 8.73 -39.56 -78.00
CA LEU A 2 9.23 -39.78 -76.64
C LEU A 2 8.43 -38.86 -75.71
N ARG A 3 7.77 -39.47 -74.71
CA ARG A 3 6.84 -38.82 -73.77
C ARG A 3 7.60 -37.96 -72.76
N PRO A 4 7.02 -36.86 -72.25
CA PRO A 4 7.54 -36.18 -71.07
C PRO A 4 7.15 -36.96 -69.82
N ASN A 5 8.13 -37.43 -69.05
CA ASN A 5 7.91 -38.01 -67.72
C ASN A 5 7.96 -36.90 -66.65
N SER A 6 6.88 -36.88 -65.88
CA SER A 6 6.61 -36.20 -64.61
C SER A 6 7.80 -35.98 -63.66
N PHE A 7 8.15 -34.70 -63.45
CA PHE A 7 8.79 -34.18 -62.24
C PHE A 7 7.76 -33.29 -61.53
N SER A 8 6.99 -33.82 -60.59
CA SER A 8 5.96 -33.03 -59.88
C SER A 8 5.64 -33.53 -58.47
N GLY A 9 6.60 -34.14 -57.76
CA GLY A 9 6.33 -34.71 -56.43
C GLY A 9 7.44 -34.59 -55.38
N LEU A 10 8.66 -34.18 -55.75
CA LEU A 10 9.79 -34.07 -54.82
C LEU A 10 10.00 -32.65 -54.27
N ASP A 11 9.62 -31.61 -55.03
CA ASP A 11 9.78 -30.22 -54.60
C ASP A 11 8.72 -29.80 -53.57
N ASP A 12 7.45 -30.17 -53.78
CA ASP A 12 6.36 -29.78 -52.87
C ASP A 12 6.58 -30.27 -51.43
N ASN A 13 7.15 -31.47 -51.26
CA ASN A 13 7.42 -32.03 -49.94
C ASN A 13 8.57 -31.29 -49.23
N PHE A 14 9.61 -30.88 -49.97
CA PHE A 14 10.71 -30.08 -49.43
C PHE A 14 10.25 -28.66 -49.05
N PHE A 15 9.47 -28.00 -49.91
CA PHE A 15 8.90 -26.68 -49.61
C PHE A 15 7.94 -26.71 -48.42
N LEU A 16 7.07 -27.72 -48.33
CA LEU A 16 6.18 -27.90 -47.17
C LEU A 16 6.96 -28.17 -45.88
N THR A 17 8.06 -28.91 -45.95
CA THR A 17 8.91 -29.20 -44.77
C THR A 17 9.67 -27.95 -44.33
N ALA A 18 10.29 -27.22 -45.27
CA ALA A 18 10.98 -25.97 -44.99
C ALA A 18 10.03 -24.87 -44.49
N GLN A 19 8.80 -24.82 -45.00
CA GLN A 19 7.78 -23.90 -44.52
C GLN A 19 7.34 -24.23 -43.09
N ARG A 20 7.13 -25.51 -42.76
CA ARG A 20 6.83 -25.95 -41.39
C ARG A 20 7.98 -25.66 -40.42
N GLU A 21 9.23 -25.87 -40.83
CA GLU A 21 10.41 -25.54 -40.02
C GLU A 21 10.55 -24.03 -39.80
N SER A 22 10.28 -23.22 -40.83
CA SER A 22 10.29 -21.75 -40.74
C SER A 22 9.18 -21.23 -39.83
N GLU A 23 7.97 -21.77 -39.93
CA GLU A 23 6.85 -21.45 -39.03
C GLU A 23 7.17 -21.83 -37.58
N ALA A 24 7.69 -23.04 -37.34
CA ALA A 24 8.10 -23.49 -36.01
C ALA A 24 9.27 -22.65 -35.43
N LEU A 25 10.22 -22.24 -36.27
CA LEU A 25 11.31 -21.34 -35.85
C LEU A 25 10.77 -19.95 -35.48
N ARG A 26 9.81 -19.43 -36.26
CA ARG A 26 9.18 -18.13 -36.00
C ARG A 26 8.37 -18.14 -34.71
N GLU A 27 7.63 -19.22 -34.44
CA GLU A 27 6.93 -19.43 -33.18
C GLU A 27 7.91 -19.43 -31.99
N ARG A 28 9.01 -20.18 -32.07
CA ARG A 28 10.05 -20.20 -31.03
C ARG A 28 10.72 -18.84 -30.80
N LEU A 29 10.98 -18.08 -31.86
CA LEU A 29 11.57 -16.74 -31.74
C LEU A 29 10.61 -15.76 -31.06
N LEU A 30 9.31 -15.84 -31.35
CA LEU A 30 8.29 -15.03 -30.68
C LEU A 30 8.20 -15.37 -29.20
N GLU A 31 8.23 -16.64 -28.83
CA GLU A 31 8.22 -17.06 -27.42
C GLU A 31 9.44 -16.57 -26.64
N LEU A 32 10.65 -16.72 -27.21
CA LEU A 32 11.87 -16.21 -26.59
C LEU A 32 11.82 -14.69 -26.41
N TYR A 33 11.25 -13.98 -27.38
CA TYR A 33 11.03 -12.54 -27.28
C TYR A 33 10.02 -12.19 -26.17
N LEU A 34 8.89 -12.91 -26.09
CA LEU A 34 7.90 -12.70 -25.04
C LEU A 34 8.48 -12.99 -23.65
N LEU A 35 9.25 -14.07 -23.51
CA LEU A 35 9.93 -14.41 -22.27
C LEU A 35 10.96 -13.36 -21.85
N TYR A 36 11.73 -12.84 -22.82
CA TYR A 36 12.65 -11.74 -22.58
C TYR A 36 11.92 -10.45 -22.17
N ALA A 37 10.82 -10.11 -22.85
CA ALA A 37 9.99 -8.96 -22.52
C ALA A 37 9.40 -9.08 -21.11
N THR A 38 8.88 -10.26 -20.74
CA THR A 38 8.44 -10.59 -19.37
C THR A 38 9.56 -10.35 -18.37
N SER A 39 10.73 -10.96 -18.57
CA SER A 39 11.88 -10.83 -17.66
C SER A 39 12.30 -9.37 -17.47
N ARG A 40 12.34 -8.58 -18.56
CA ARG A 40 12.69 -7.16 -18.51
C ARG A 40 11.68 -6.32 -17.74
N THR A 41 10.38 -6.50 -18.00
CA THR A 41 9.30 -5.77 -17.31
C THR A 41 9.29 -6.10 -15.82
N CYS A 42 9.48 -7.36 -15.48
CA CYS A 42 9.59 -7.85 -14.10
C CYS A 42 10.83 -7.32 -13.36
N SER A 43 11.94 -7.07 -14.07
CA SER A 43 13.20 -6.61 -13.47
C SER A 43 13.19 -5.15 -13.00
N VAL A 44 12.25 -4.33 -13.50
CA VAL A 44 12.19 -2.88 -13.26
C VAL A 44 11.33 -2.51 -12.04
N ALA A 45 10.39 -3.38 -11.64
CA ALA A 45 9.51 -3.08 -10.53
C ALA A 45 10.19 -3.35 -9.18
N VAL A 46 10.28 -2.31 -8.35
CA VAL A 46 10.92 -2.35 -7.02
C VAL A 46 9.89 -2.42 -5.89
N GLN A 47 8.63 -2.04 -6.16
CA GLN A 47 7.53 -2.06 -5.21
C GLN A 47 6.46 -3.05 -5.66
N THR A 48 5.88 -3.80 -4.72
CA THR A 48 4.90 -4.87 -4.99
C THR A 48 3.63 -4.32 -5.65
N SER A 49 3.22 -3.09 -5.30
CA SER A 49 2.07 -2.39 -5.89
C SER A 49 2.29 -1.89 -7.33
N SER A 50 3.52 -1.56 -7.71
CA SER A 50 3.86 -1.23 -9.10
C SER A 50 4.08 -2.49 -9.94
N LEU A 51 4.63 -3.55 -9.34
CA LEU A 51 4.77 -4.85 -9.97
C LEU A 51 3.41 -5.42 -10.38
N PHE A 52 2.36 -5.21 -9.57
CA PHE A 52 0.99 -5.60 -9.90
C PHE A 52 0.50 -5.10 -11.26
N VAL A 53 0.60 -3.78 -11.51
CA VAL A 53 0.11 -3.17 -12.77
C VAL A 53 0.87 -3.78 -13.95
N ASN A 54 2.18 -3.92 -13.78
CA ASN A 54 3.05 -4.49 -14.79
C ASN A 54 2.74 -5.95 -15.09
N ILE A 55 2.36 -6.76 -14.09
CA ILE A 55 1.99 -8.18 -14.30
C ILE A 55 0.67 -8.27 -15.05
N VAL A 56 -0.34 -7.49 -14.67
CA VAL A 56 -1.64 -7.50 -15.36
C VAL A 56 -1.49 -7.04 -16.80
N ASP A 57 -0.76 -5.94 -17.04
CA ASP A 57 -0.51 -5.44 -18.39
C ASP A 57 0.32 -6.44 -19.22
N LEU A 58 1.28 -7.12 -18.60
CA LEU A 58 2.05 -8.17 -19.26
C LEU A 58 1.12 -9.31 -19.70
N LEU A 59 0.32 -9.86 -18.79
CA LEU A 59 -0.55 -11.00 -19.08
C LEU A 59 -1.65 -10.63 -20.10
N LYS A 60 -2.31 -9.48 -19.94
CA LYS A 60 -3.37 -9.02 -20.85
C LYS A 60 -2.84 -8.53 -22.19
N ASN A 61 -1.92 -7.57 -22.19
CA ASN A 61 -1.55 -6.84 -23.41
C ASN A 61 -0.38 -7.48 -24.16
N THR A 62 0.56 -8.10 -23.43
CA THR A 62 1.74 -8.70 -24.05
C THR A 62 1.51 -10.17 -24.38
N LEU A 63 0.97 -10.94 -23.43
CA LEU A 63 0.72 -12.37 -23.60
C LEU A 63 -0.69 -12.69 -24.14
N GLN A 64 -1.56 -11.69 -24.28
CA GLN A 64 -2.93 -11.84 -24.78
C GLN A 64 -3.74 -12.91 -24.03
N VAL A 65 -3.53 -13.00 -22.72
CA VAL A 65 -4.29 -13.89 -21.85
C VAL A 65 -5.58 -13.18 -21.45
N GLU A 66 -6.71 -13.73 -21.90
CA GLU A 66 -8.04 -13.16 -21.67
C GLU A 66 -8.52 -13.37 -20.23
N GLU A 67 -8.31 -14.57 -19.68
CA GLU A 67 -8.79 -14.94 -18.34
C GLU A 67 -7.65 -15.55 -17.51
N PHE A 68 -7.28 -14.89 -16.40
CA PHE A 68 -6.23 -15.36 -15.49
C PHE A 68 -6.43 -14.86 -14.07
N CYS A 69 -5.81 -15.56 -13.13
CA CYS A 69 -5.75 -15.18 -11.73
C CYS A 69 -4.42 -15.59 -11.11
N LEU A 70 -3.80 -14.68 -10.37
CA LEU A 70 -2.64 -14.91 -9.54
C LEU A 70 -3.10 -15.03 -8.08
N MET A 71 -2.80 -16.15 -7.44
CA MET A 71 -3.15 -16.40 -6.05
C MET A 71 -1.89 -16.58 -5.23
N LEU A 72 -1.77 -15.86 -4.12
CA LEU A 72 -0.59 -15.89 -3.24
C LEU A 72 -1.00 -16.37 -1.86
N ARG A 73 -0.07 -17.02 -1.16
CA ARG A 73 -0.30 -17.44 0.22
C ARG A 73 -0.31 -16.24 1.16
N ASP A 74 -1.39 -16.05 1.90
CA ASP A 74 -1.43 -15.11 3.00
C ASP A 74 -0.63 -15.68 4.20
N PRO A 75 0.37 -14.95 4.73
CA PRO A 75 1.20 -15.44 5.81
C PRO A 75 0.47 -15.59 7.15
N VAL A 76 -0.71 -14.97 7.34
CA VAL A 76 -1.45 -14.97 8.61
C VAL A 76 -2.50 -16.08 8.63
N SER A 77 -3.37 -16.13 7.63
CA SER A 77 -4.42 -17.15 7.48
C SER A 77 -3.86 -18.48 6.98
N GLY A 78 -2.73 -18.44 6.27
CA GLY A 78 -2.13 -19.60 5.62
C GLY A 78 -2.88 -20.06 4.37
N LEU A 79 -3.95 -19.37 3.97
CA LEU A 79 -4.75 -19.63 2.78
C LEU A 79 -4.10 -19.00 1.55
N TYR A 80 -4.44 -19.52 0.37
CA TYR A 80 -4.07 -18.90 -0.90
C TYR A 80 -5.22 -18.01 -1.34
N GLU A 81 -4.95 -16.71 -1.40
CA GLU A 81 -5.95 -15.67 -1.67
C GLU A 81 -5.68 -15.04 -3.03
N MET A 82 -6.75 -14.59 -3.68
CA MET A 82 -6.66 -13.93 -4.97
C MET A 82 -5.95 -12.58 -4.82
N TRP A 83 -4.78 -12.49 -5.44
CA TRP A 83 -3.93 -11.32 -5.33
C TRP A 83 -4.10 -10.38 -6.54
N THR A 84 -4.32 -10.95 -7.73
CA THR A 84 -4.76 -10.22 -8.92
C THR A 84 -5.44 -11.16 -9.92
N ALA A 85 -6.30 -10.64 -10.78
CA ALA A 85 -6.89 -11.36 -11.88
C ALA A 85 -7.30 -10.39 -13.01
N ASP A 86 -7.76 -10.91 -14.13
CA ASP A 86 -8.45 -10.07 -15.12
C ASP A 86 -9.77 -9.49 -14.54
N ASP A 87 -10.32 -8.48 -15.20
CA ASP A 87 -11.44 -7.70 -14.63
C ASP A 87 -12.72 -8.55 -14.46
N ARG A 88 -12.90 -9.56 -15.32
CA ARG A 88 -14.05 -10.46 -15.27
C ARG A 88 -13.89 -11.45 -14.12
N VAL A 89 -12.73 -12.08 -13.99
CA VAL A 89 -12.45 -13.02 -12.90
C VAL A 89 -12.43 -12.31 -11.54
N MET A 90 -11.86 -11.09 -11.45
CA MET A 90 -11.93 -10.27 -10.24
C MET A 90 -13.37 -9.95 -9.81
N ALA A 91 -14.25 -9.66 -10.77
CA ALA A 91 -15.65 -9.33 -10.48
C ALA A 91 -16.46 -10.54 -10.00
N GLN A 92 -16.14 -11.75 -10.47
CA GLN A 92 -16.91 -12.97 -10.22
C GLN A 92 -16.38 -13.81 -9.04
N ALA A 93 -15.06 -13.82 -8.84
CA ALA A 93 -14.40 -14.74 -7.92
C ALA A 93 -13.38 -14.06 -6.98
N GLY A 94 -13.37 -12.72 -6.86
CA GLY A 94 -12.35 -11.97 -6.11
C GLY A 94 -12.17 -12.32 -4.63
N ASP A 95 -13.18 -12.91 -3.98
CA ASP A 95 -13.12 -13.33 -2.57
C ASP A 95 -12.75 -14.83 -2.42
N PHE A 96 -12.44 -15.51 -3.51
CA PHE A 96 -12.10 -16.93 -3.51
C PHE A 96 -10.72 -17.16 -2.87
N SER A 97 -10.65 -18.16 -1.99
CA SER A 97 -9.42 -18.65 -1.40
C SER A 97 -9.44 -20.18 -1.28
N PHE A 98 -8.27 -20.80 -1.17
CA PHE A 98 -8.16 -22.26 -1.07
C PHE A 98 -7.00 -22.69 -0.16
N ARG A 99 -7.04 -23.95 0.29
CA ARG A 99 -5.97 -24.61 1.05
C ARG A 99 -5.10 -25.52 0.17
N PRO A 100 -3.85 -25.81 0.56
CA PRO A 100 -3.09 -26.89 -0.06
C PRO A 100 -3.91 -28.19 -0.15
N GLY A 101 -3.83 -28.88 -1.29
CA GLY A 101 -4.63 -30.08 -1.61
C GLY A 101 -6.08 -29.82 -2.04
N GLU A 102 -6.59 -28.60 -1.93
CA GLU A 102 -7.98 -28.24 -2.28
C GLU A 102 -8.13 -27.85 -3.76
N GLY A 103 -8.90 -28.64 -4.51
CA GLY A 103 -9.15 -28.42 -5.93
C GLY A 103 -7.87 -28.48 -6.78
N ILE A 104 -7.95 -28.01 -8.03
CA ILE A 104 -6.78 -28.05 -8.94
C ILE A 104 -5.64 -27.16 -8.43
N SER A 105 -5.94 -25.93 -8.00
CA SER A 105 -4.89 -25.00 -7.54
C SER A 105 -4.21 -25.48 -6.25
N GLY A 106 -4.98 -26.05 -5.31
CA GLY A 106 -4.42 -26.62 -4.08
C GLY A 106 -3.53 -27.83 -4.35
N LEU A 107 -3.87 -28.67 -5.33
CA LEU A 107 -3.02 -29.78 -5.74
C LEU A 107 -1.70 -29.31 -6.36
N VAL A 108 -1.72 -28.25 -7.18
CA VAL A 108 -0.49 -27.64 -7.71
C VAL A 108 0.40 -27.13 -6.59
N VAL A 109 -0.19 -26.53 -5.54
CA VAL A 109 0.55 -26.10 -4.36
C VAL A 109 1.19 -27.28 -3.62
N GLU A 110 0.49 -28.39 -3.52
CA GLU A 110 0.96 -29.59 -2.80
C GLU A 110 2.02 -30.37 -3.59
N SER A 111 1.83 -30.53 -4.90
CA SER A 111 2.75 -31.28 -5.77
C SER A 111 3.94 -30.46 -6.27
N ALA A 112 3.82 -29.12 -6.26
CA ALA A 112 4.71 -28.20 -6.98
C ALA A 112 4.81 -28.48 -8.49
N GLU A 113 3.84 -29.19 -9.06
CA GLU A 113 3.78 -29.52 -10.48
C GLU A 113 2.63 -28.80 -11.19
N PRO A 114 2.86 -28.27 -12.41
CA PRO A 114 1.81 -27.64 -13.20
C PRO A 114 0.74 -28.65 -13.66
N ILE A 115 -0.53 -28.32 -13.46
CA ILE A 115 -1.67 -29.15 -13.86
C ILE A 115 -2.39 -28.48 -15.04
N LEU A 116 -2.49 -29.23 -16.14
CA LEU A 116 -3.29 -28.87 -17.31
C LEU A 116 -4.61 -29.67 -17.29
N VAL A 117 -5.73 -28.97 -17.33
CA VAL A 117 -7.08 -29.52 -17.44
C VAL A 117 -7.60 -29.22 -18.85
N PRO A 118 -7.69 -30.23 -19.73
CA PRO A 118 -8.14 -30.03 -21.11
C PRO A 118 -9.63 -29.66 -21.20
N ASP A 119 -10.46 -30.13 -20.27
CA ASP A 119 -11.89 -29.82 -20.25
C ASP A 119 -12.38 -29.72 -18.80
N VAL A 120 -12.68 -28.50 -18.37
CA VAL A 120 -13.11 -28.22 -16.98
C VAL A 120 -14.46 -28.86 -16.65
N SER A 121 -15.33 -29.07 -17.64
CA SER A 121 -16.65 -29.69 -17.44
C SER A 121 -16.56 -31.18 -17.07
N ARG A 122 -15.41 -31.80 -17.34
CA ARG A 122 -15.16 -33.23 -17.12
C ARG A 122 -14.20 -33.50 -15.96
N GLU A 123 -13.80 -32.46 -15.23
CA GLU A 123 -12.81 -32.56 -14.15
C GLU A 123 -13.49 -32.38 -12.79
N PRO A 124 -13.75 -33.48 -12.04
CA PRO A 124 -14.40 -33.40 -10.73
C PRO A 124 -13.63 -32.55 -9.71
N ARG A 125 -12.31 -32.43 -9.85
CA ARG A 125 -11.49 -31.58 -8.95
C ARG A 125 -11.61 -30.10 -9.26
N PHE A 126 -12.24 -29.75 -10.39
CA PHE A 126 -12.60 -28.39 -10.76
C PHE A 126 -13.95 -27.95 -10.16
N LEU A 127 -14.68 -28.87 -9.51
CA LEU A 127 -16.00 -28.61 -8.90
C LEU A 127 -15.97 -27.56 -7.77
N ASN A 128 -14.81 -27.29 -7.16
CA ASN A 128 -14.66 -26.22 -6.16
C ASN A 128 -14.81 -24.80 -6.75
N TYR A 129 -14.86 -24.66 -8.07
CA TYR A 129 -15.02 -23.38 -8.78
C TYR A 129 -16.43 -23.17 -9.39
N HIS A 130 -17.35 -24.14 -9.21
CA HIS A 130 -18.69 -24.09 -9.82
C HIS A 130 -19.49 -22.88 -9.34
N GLY A 131 -20.05 -22.13 -10.31
CA GLY A 131 -20.80 -20.90 -10.07
C GLY A 131 -19.96 -19.62 -9.94
N MET A 132 -18.62 -19.73 -9.90
CA MET A 132 -17.69 -18.60 -9.81
C MET A 132 -16.79 -18.41 -11.05
N LEU A 133 -16.54 -19.49 -11.80
CA LEU A 133 -15.78 -19.49 -13.06
C LEU A 133 -16.58 -20.16 -14.18
N PRO A 134 -16.22 -19.97 -15.47
CA PRO A 134 -16.92 -20.62 -16.57
C PRO A 134 -16.83 -22.15 -16.49
N ASP A 135 -17.98 -22.84 -16.47
CA ASP A 135 -18.09 -24.31 -16.39
C ASP A 135 -17.70 -25.03 -17.69
N ILE A 136 -17.19 -24.30 -18.68
CA ILE A 136 -16.79 -24.78 -20.00
C ILE A 136 -15.45 -24.15 -20.34
N GLY A 137 -14.54 -24.93 -20.92
CA GLY A 137 -13.23 -24.45 -21.35
C GLY A 137 -12.11 -25.39 -20.95
N SER A 138 -10.89 -24.85 -20.98
CA SER A 138 -9.68 -25.51 -20.49
C SER A 138 -8.98 -24.62 -19.48
N PHE A 139 -8.20 -25.22 -18.60
CA PHE A 139 -7.59 -24.52 -17.47
C PHE A 139 -6.15 -25.01 -17.25
N LEU A 140 -5.26 -24.07 -16.98
CA LEU A 140 -3.87 -24.33 -16.65
C LEU A 140 -3.54 -23.63 -15.33
N SER A 141 -3.06 -24.41 -14.36
CA SER A 141 -2.53 -23.88 -13.10
C SER A 141 -1.05 -24.20 -13.01
N VAL A 142 -0.22 -23.18 -12.81
CA VAL A 142 1.23 -23.29 -12.70
C VAL A 142 1.71 -22.72 -11.37
N PRO A 143 2.69 -23.35 -10.71
CA PRO A 143 3.18 -22.92 -9.40
C PRO A 143 4.11 -21.71 -9.52
N LEU A 144 4.06 -20.84 -8.51
CA LEU A 144 5.09 -19.83 -8.22
C LEU A 144 5.98 -20.38 -7.10
N VAL A 145 7.23 -20.67 -7.43
CA VAL A 145 8.16 -21.36 -6.56
C VAL A 145 9.28 -20.41 -6.14
N ASP A 146 9.62 -20.40 -4.85
CA ASP A 146 10.76 -19.64 -4.32
C ASP A 146 12.10 -20.35 -4.58
N GLY A 147 13.22 -19.68 -4.23
CA GLY A 147 14.56 -20.25 -4.36
C GLY A 147 14.82 -21.54 -3.55
N ASN A 148 13.95 -21.89 -2.60
CA ASN A 148 14.04 -23.10 -1.79
C ASN A 148 13.12 -24.23 -2.28
N GLY A 149 12.44 -24.04 -3.41
CA GLY A 149 11.51 -25.04 -3.95
C GLY A 149 10.13 -25.02 -3.29
N ARG A 150 9.79 -24.00 -2.49
CA ARG A 150 8.48 -23.88 -1.84
C ARG A 150 7.52 -23.12 -2.75
N VAL A 151 6.32 -23.67 -2.92
CA VAL A 151 5.23 -22.96 -3.61
C VAL A 151 4.66 -21.89 -2.69
N PHE A 152 4.68 -20.64 -3.13
CA PHE A 152 4.09 -19.51 -2.39
C PHE A 152 2.91 -18.87 -3.12
N GLY A 153 2.60 -19.35 -4.31
CA GLY A 153 1.42 -18.95 -5.06
C GLY A 153 1.21 -19.80 -6.31
N VAL A 154 0.16 -19.50 -7.05
CA VAL A 154 -0.15 -20.11 -8.35
C VAL A 154 -0.60 -19.05 -9.34
N LEU A 155 -0.28 -19.26 -10.61
CA LEU A 155 -0.89 -18.56 -11.74
C LEU A 155 -1.88 -19.50 -12.42
N ASN A 156 -3.13 -19.11 -12.39
CA ASN A 156 -4.26 -19.79 -12.98
C ASN A 156 -4.65 -19.10 -14.29
N ILE A 157 -4.86 -19.87 -15.34
CA ILE A 157 -5.15 -19.36 -16.68
C ILE A 157 -6.33 -20.17 -17.23
N HIS A 158 -7.34 -19.48 -17.71
CA HIS A 158 -8.51 -20.10 -18.35
C HIS A 158 -8.55 -19.75 -19.83
N LYS A 159 -9.01 -20.72 -20.64
CA LYS A 159 -9.39 -20.50 -22.04
C LYS A 159 -10.83 -21.00 -22.24
N PRO A 160 -11.68 -20.26 -22.97
CA PRO A 160 -13.11 -20.53 -23.06
C PRO A 160 -13.47 -21.81 -23.84
N ARG A 161 -12.53 -22.39 -24.58
CA ARG A 161 -12.73 -23.62 -25.36
C ARG A 161 -11.96 -24.80 -24.74
N PRO A 162 -12.55 -26.00 -24.64
CA PRO A 162 -11.82 -27.21 -24.28
C PRO A 162 -10.64 -27.47 -25.23
N ASN A 163 -9.60 -28.13 -24.73
CA ASN A 163 -8.38 -28.53 -25.45
C ASN A 163 -7.64 -27.35 -26.12
N SER A 164 -7.72 -26.15 -25.54
CA SER A 164 -7.08 -24.94 -26.10
C SER A 164 -5.65 -24.71 -25.63
N PHE A 165 -5.17 -25.51 -24.68
CA PHE A 165 -3.78 -25.51 -24.26
C PHE A 165 -3.04 -26.71 -24.86
N ARG A 166 -1.85 -26.44 -25.37
CA ARG A 166 -0.88 -27.44 -25.80
C ARG A 166 0.18 -27.63 -24.71
N GLU A 167 0.92 -28.74 -24.77
CA GLU A 167 2.08 -28.95 -23.88
C GLU A 167 3.11 -27.81 -23.99
N HIS A 168 3.22 -27.19 -25.16
CA HIS A 168 4.08 -26.03 -25.33
C HIS A 168 3.62 -24.81 -24.53
N ASP A 169 2.31 -24.55 -24.47
CA ASP A 169 1.73 -23.46 -23.68
C ASP A 169 2.02 -23.68 -22.18
N LYS A 170 1.91 -24.93 -21.71
CA LYS A 170 2.25 -25.30 -20.33
C LYS A 170 3.69 -24.91 -20.00
N ASN A 171 4.64 -25.31 -20.83
CA ASN A 171 6.06 -24.98 -20.63
C ASN A 171 6.32 -23.46 -20.69
N PHE A 172 5.65 -22.76 -21.62
CA PHE A 172 5.75 -21.31 -21.74
C PHE A 172 5.26 -20.60 -20.47
N PHE A 173 4.07 -20.95 -19.98
CA PHE A 173 3.51 -20.32 -18.77
C PHE A 173 4.23 -20.72 -17.48
N CYS A 174 4.85 -21.91 -17.42
CA CYS A 174 5.80 -22.22 -16.34
C CYS A 174 7.01 -21.27 -16.35
N ALA A 175 7.56 -20.95 -17.52
CA ALA A 175 8.67 -20.01 -17.62
C ALA A 175 8.24 -18.57 -17.25
N VAL A 176 7.03 -18.16 -17.64
CA VAL A 176 6.43 -16.89 -17.20
C VAL A 176 6.25 -16.87 -15.68
N ALA A 177 5.67 -17.93 -15.09
CA ALA A 177 5.47 -18.05 -13.66
C ALA A 177 6.77 -17.99 -12.87
N ASN A 178 7.85 -18.60 -13.35
CA ASN A 178 9.17 -18.49 -12.72
C ASN A 178 9.69 -17.05 -12.71
N ASN A 179 9.55 -16.32 -13.82
CA ASN A 179 9.95 -14.90 -13.86
C ASN A 179 9.10 -14.04 -12.91
N LEU A 180 7.79 -14.31 -12.84
CA LEU A 180 6.89 -13.64 -11.90
C LEU A 180 7.28 -13.95 -10.45
N ALA A 181 7.59 -15.21 -10.14
CA ALA A 181 7.97 -15.65 -8.81
C ALA A 181 9.21 -14.89 -8.32
N VAL A 182 10.27 -14.83 -9.14
CA VAL A 182 11.51 -14.10 -8.83
C VAL A 182 11.24 -12.61 -8.60
N ALA A 183 10.36 -11.99 -9.41
CA ALA A 183 10.04 -10.58 -9.29
C ALA A 183 9.26 -10.26 -8.00
N LEU A 184 8.28 -11.11 -7.67
CA LEU A 184 7.47 -10.99 -6.46
C LEU A 184 8.32 -11.21 -5.21
N GLU A 185 9.19 -12.22 -5.20
CA GLU A 185 10.14 -12.46 -4.11
C GLU A 185 11.08 -11.26 -3.93
N ARG A 186 11.65 -10.74 -5.01
CA ARG A 186 12.52 -9.56 -4.97
C ARG A 186 11.80 -8.32 -4.44
N ALA A 187 10.58 -8.04 -4.90
CA ALA A 187 9.80 -6.91 -4.42
C ALA A 187 9.47 -7.05 -2.93
N ARG A 188 9.14 -8.27 -2.47
CA ARG A 188 8.88 -8.55 -1.06
C ARG A 188 10.12 -8.38 -0.19
N LEU A 189 11.25 -8.91 -0.62
CA LEU A 189 12.54 -8.75 0.07
C LEU A 189 12.93 -7.28 0.15
N PHE A 190 12.73 -6.53 -0.93
CA PHE A 190 13.00 -5.10 -0.95
C PHE A 190 12.07 -4.33 0.00
N GLU A 191 10.77 -4.61 0.00
CA GLU A 191 9.81 -3.99 0.92
C GLU A 191 10.12 -4.30 2.38
N ASN A 192 10.49 -5.55 2.69
CA ASN A 192 10.91 -5.95 4.03
C ASN A 192 12.20 -5.21 4.42
N ALA A 193 13.21 -5.19 3.54
CA ALA A 193 14.45 -4.47 3.78
C ALA A 193 14.21 -2.96 3.97
N CYS A 194 13.28 -2.36 3.21
CA CYS A 194 12.87 -0.98 3.41
C CYS A 194 12.16 -0.79 4.75
N ARG A 195 11.25 -1.69 5.14
CA ARG A 195 10.57 -1.63 6.43
C ARG A 195 11.55 -1.73 7.58
N GLU A 196 12.46 -2.71 7.56
CA GLU A 196 13.53 -2.87 8.56
C GLU A 196 14.47 -1.66 8.58
N ALA A 197 14.81 -1.11 7.43
CA ALA A 197 15.66 0.08 7.34
C ALA A 197 14.98 1.35 7.88
N MET A 198 13.65 1.42 7.90
CA MET A 198 12.90 2.63 8.25
C MET A 198 12.17 2.58 9.60
N HIS A 199 11.83 1.39 10.10
CA HIS A 199 11.04 1.20 11.32
C HIS A 199 11.85 0.56 12.45
N ASP A 200 11.39 0.78 13.69
CA ASP A 200 11.85 0.09 14.88
C ASP A 200 11.09 -1.24 15.03
N GLU A 201 11.80 -2.35 15.17
CA GLU A 201 11.23 -3.71 15.18
C GLU A 201 10.25 -3.94 16.33
N LEU A 202 10.54 -3.36 17.50
CA LEU A 202 9.70 -3.55 18.68
C LEU A 202 8.41 -2.74 18.59
N THR A 203 8.52 -1.45 18.27
CA THR A 203 7.40 -0.51 18.38
C THR A 203 6.60 -0.32 17.09
N GLY A 204 7.18 -0.70 15.94
CA GLY A 204 6.59 -0.47 14.61
C GLY A 204 6.59 0.99 14.16
N LEU A 205 7.01 1.93 15.02
CA LEU A 205 7.22 3.33 14.64
C LEU A 205 8.42 3.48 13.73
N TYR A 206 8.64 4.67 13.16
CA TYR A 206 9.88 4.94 12.44
C TYR A 206 11.09 4.83 13.38
N ASN A 207 12.23 4.45 12.83
CA ASN A 207 13.48 4.45 13.58
C ASN A 207 14.14 5.84 13.53
N ARG A 208 15.17 6.00 14.38
CA ARG A 208 15.97 7.22 14.44
C ARG A 208 16.54 7.67 13.09
N ARG A 209 16.96 6.73 12.24
CA ARG A 209 17.55 7.05 10.93
C ARG A 209 16.52 7.68 9.99
N TYR A 210 15.33 7.10 9.91
CA TYR A 210 14.25 7.66 9.10
C TYR A 210 13.83 9.06 9.58
N LEU A 211 13.74 9.26 10.89
CA LEU A 211 13.46 10.59 11.47
C LEU A 211 14.47 11.64 11.02
N GLN A 212 15.77 11.31 11.02
CA GLN A 212 16.84 12.21 10.60
C GLN A 212 16.70 12.61 9.12
N ASP A 213 16.48 11.62 8.25
CA ASP A 213 16.30 11.85 6.81
C ASP A 213 15.02 12.66 6.52
N CYS A 214 13.90 12.30 7.16
CA CYS A 214 12.61 12.94 6.96
C CYS A 214 12.58 14.36 7.55
N GLY A 215 13.07 14.54 8.78
CA GLY A 215 13.09 15.83 9.47
C GLY A 215 13.94 16.87 8.75
N THR A 216 15.10 16.46 8.21
CA THR A 216 15.93 17.35 7.38
C THR A 216 15.17 17.82 6.14
N ARG A 217 14.44 16.92 5.46
CA ARG A 217 13.66 17.25 4.27
C ARG A 217 12.48 18.18 4.59
N GLU A 218 11.72 17.89 5.64
CA GLU A 218 10.59 18.73 6.04
C GLU A 218 11.05 20.11 6.50
N LEU A 219 12.16 20.24 7.23
CA LEU A 219 12.71 21.56 7.60
C LEU A 219 13.16 22.38 6.40
N LEU A 220 13.77 21.75 5.39
CA LEU A 220 14.11 22.44 4.14
C LEU A 220 12.86 22.93 3.40
N LYS A 221 11.77 22.16 3.44
CA LYS A 221 10.48 22.53 2.85
C LYS A 221 9.82 23.67 3.63
N ALA A 222 9.71 23.55 4.95
CA ALA A 222 9.17 24.57 5.85
C ALA A 222 9.91 25.90 5.74
N ARG A 223 11.25 25.88 5.63
CA ARG A 223 12.04 27.10 5.41
C ARG A 223 11.68 27.82 4.10
N ARG A 224 11.43 27.08 3.02
CA ARG A 224 11.01 27.66 1.73
C ARG A 224 9.58 28.18 1.76
N SER A 225 8.69 27.42 2.39
CA SER A 225 7.26 27.71 2.45
C SER A 225 6.88 28.64 3.61
N GLN A 226 7.84 28.99 4.48
CA GLN A 226 7.64 29.74 5.71
C GLN A 226 6.54 29.15 6.60
N THR A 227 6.48 27.82 6.69
CA THR A 227 5.53 27.11 7.57
C THR A 227 6.22 26.65 8.85
N PRO A 228 5.51 26.64 10.00
CA PRO A 228 6.08 26.19 11.26
C PRO A 228 6.22 24.66 11.29
N ILE A 229 7.23 24.18 12.00
CA ILE A 229 7.36 22.76 12.36
C ILE A 229 7.57 22.70 13.86
N ALA A 230 6.87 21.80 14.53
CA ALA A 230 7.15 21.50 15.93
C ALA A 230 7.73 20.09 16.10
N LEU A 231 8.50 19.91 17.15
CA LEU A 231 9.12 18.65 17.53
C LEU A 231 8.79 18.36 19.00
N LEU A 232 8.28 17.16 19.25
CA LEU A 232 8.08 16.63 20.60
C LEU A 232 9.17 15.59 20.85
N LEU A 233 9.88 15.71 21.97
CA LEU A 233 10.72 14.64 22.51
C LEU A 233 10.06 14.13 23.79
N LEU A 234 9.66 12.87 23.77
CA LEU A 234 8.98 12.18 24.86
C LEU A 234 9.92 11.15 25.48
N ASP A 235 9.82 10.98 26.78
CA ASP A 235 10.54 9.95 27.51
C ASP A 235 9.65 9.36 28.60
N LEU A 236 9.70 8.03 28.73
CA LEU A 236 8.96 7.28 29.73
C LEU A 236 9.54 7.49 31.13
N ASP A 237 8.71 8.03 32.02
CA ASP A 237 9.13 8.31 33.38
C ASP A 237 9.41 7.00 34.14
N ASN A 238 10.60 6.92 34.75
CA ASN A 238 11.03 5.81 35.61
C ASN A 238 11.02 4.45 34.87
N PHE A 239 11.21 4.42 33.56
CA PHE A 239 11.18 3.17 32.77
C PHE A 239 12.24 2.15 33.18
N LYS A 240 13.43 2.59 33.60
CA LYS A 240 14.43 1.70 34.18
C LYS A 240 13.90 0.93 35.40
N GLU A 241 13.17 1.59 36.30
CA GLU A 241 12.55 0.90 37.45
C GLU A 241 11.52 -0.13 37.00
N VAL A 242 10.78 0.13 35.93
CA VAL A 242 9.84 -0.83 35.35
C VAL A 242 10.59 -2.09 34.89
N ASN A 243 11.69 -1.93 34.15
CA ASN A 243 12.50 -3.07 33.72
C ASN A 243 13.11 -3.83 34.91
N ASP A 244 13.64 -3.11 35.90
CA ASP A 244 14.31 -3.70 37.05
C ASP A 244 13.32 -4.46 37.96
N LEU A 245 12.06 -4.01 38.06
CA LEU A 245 11.03 -4.63 38.90
C LEU A 245 10.22 -5.72 38.18
N TRP A 246 9.95 -5.56 36.88
CA TRP A 246 8.99 -6.39 36.13
C TRP A 246 9.61 -7.19 34.99
N GLY A 247 10.91 -6.98 34.74
CA GLY A 247 11.63 -7.59 33.64
C GLY A 247 11.39 -6.90 32.29
N HIS A 248 12.31 -7.15 31.35
CA HIS A 248 12.32 -6.52 30.04
C HIS A 248 11.06 -6.79 29.20
N ALA A 249 10.48 -7.99 29.29
CA ALA A 249 9.25 -8.31 28.54
C ALA A 249 8.09 -7.36 28.89
N ARG A 250 7.97 -6.99 30.18
CA ARG A 250 6.94 -6.04 30.61
C ARG A 250 7.28 -4.60 30.23
N GLY A 251 8.56 -4.26 30.17
CA GLY A 251 9.02 -2.99 29.59
C GLY A 251 8.70 -2.89 28.09
N ASP A 252 8.88 -3.97 27.33
CA ASP A 252 8.55 -4.05 25.91
C ASP A 252 7.05 -3.84 25.67
N GLU A 253 6.20 -4.38 26.54
CA GLU A 253 4.75 -4.11 26.53
C GLU A 253 4.42 -2.62 26.78
N VAL A 254 5.17 -1.95 27.65
CA VAL A 254 5.01 -0.51 27.89
C VAL A 254 5.44 0.30 26.66
N LEU A 255 6.57 -0.05 26.04
CA LEU A 255 7.08 0.60 24.83
C LEU A 255 6.10 0.46 23.64
N THR A 256 5.60 -0.75 23.42
CA THR A 256 4.60 -1.04 22.38
C THR A 256 3.26 -0.38 22.68
N GLY A 257 2.85 -0.34 23.95
CA GLY A 257 1.67 0.40 24.40
C GLY A 257 1.76 1.90 24.11
N LEU A 258 2.88 2.53 24.45
CA LEU A 258 3.12 3.94 24.14
C LEU A 258 3.11 4.20 22.63
N ALA A 259 3.77 3.35 21.84
CA ALA A 259 3.78 3.45 20.39
C ALA A 259 2.37 3.39 19.79
N SER A 260 1.54 2.47 20.27
CA SER A 260 0.12 2.35 19.87
C SER A 260 -0.66 3.63 20.19
N LEU A 261 -0.44 4.23 21.36
CA LEU A 261 -1.09 5.48 21.75
C LEU A 261 -0.65 6.65 20.89
N LEU A 262 0.63 6.74 20.54
CA LEU A 262 1.15 7.75 19.61
C LEU A 262 0.50 7.61 18.24
N SER A 263 0.54 6.42 17.64
CA SER A 263 -0.05 6.18 16.31
C SER A 263 -1.55 6.48 16.24
N LYS A 264 -2.31 6.27 17.33
CA LYS A 264 -3.75 6.56 17.39
C LYS A 264 -4.08 8.05 17.50
N ASN A 265 -3.16 8.87 17.99
CA ASN A 265 -3.40 10.28 18.30
C ASN A 265 -2.78 11.25 17.29
N LEU A 266 -1.95 10.74 16.38
CA LEU A 266 -1.22 11.52 15.39
C LEU A 266 -1.88 11.47 14.01
N ARG A 267 -1.66 12.51 13.22
CA ARG A 267 -2.13 12.61 11.84
C ARG A 267 -1.19 11.86 10.91
N GLN A 268 -1.65 11.56 9.69
CA GLN A 268 -0.82 10.92 8.67
C GLN A 268 0.41 11.76 8.26
N SER A 269 0.31 13.09 8.38
CA SER A 269 1.41 14.02 8.13
C SER A 269 2.47 14.01 9.22
N ASP A 270 2.14 13.52 10.41
CA ASP A 270 3.01 13.57 11.58
C ASP A 270 3.94 12.35 11.56
N VAL A 271 5.18 12.53 11.99
CA VAL A 271 6.18 11.46 11.99
C VAL A 271 6.50 11.10 13.43
N ALA A 272 6.07 9.92 13.87
CA ALA A 272 6.48 9.35 15.15
C ALA A 272 7.60 8.33 14.97
N ALA A 273 8.67 8.49 15.75
CA ALA A 273 9.83 7.63 15.70
C ALA A 273 10.30 7.25 17.11
N ARG A 274 10.82 6.03 17.26
CA ARG A 274 11.60 5.65 18.43
C ARG A 274 13.03 6.15 18.24
N TYR A 275 13.46 7.07 19.10
CA TYR A 275 14.74 7.77 18.99
C TYR A 275 15.85 7.09 19.82
N GLY A 276 15.48 6.57 20.98
CA GLY A 276 16.36 5.87 21.91
C GLY A 276 15.69 4.66 22.54
N GLY A 277 16.24 4.14 23.65
CA GLY A 277 15.70 2.98 24.34
C GLY A 277 14.27 3.22 24.86
N GLU A 278 14.06 4.35 25.54
CA GLU A 278 12.79 4.76 26.15
C GLU A 278 12.28 6.12 25.61
N GLU A 279 12.97 6.64 24.59
CA GLU A 279 12.75 7.99 24.04
C GLU A 279 12.05 7.92 22.68
N PHE A 280 11.05 8.77 22.50
CA PHE A 280 10.26 8.87 21.29
C PHE A 280 10.28 10.31 20.79
N VAL A 281 10.36 10.49 19.47
CA VAL A 281 10.26 11.81 18.83
C VAL A 281 9.03 11.85 17.96
N VAL A 282 8.30 12.96 18.02
CA VAL A 282 7.22 13.26 17.09
C VAL A 282 7.53 14.57 16.37
N LEU A 283 7.62 14.50 15.04
CA LEU A 283 7.73 15.68 14.18
C LEU A 283 6.34 16.07 13.66
N LEU A 284 5.99 17.34 13.80
CA LEU A 284 4.66 17.89 13.48
C LEU A 284 4.81 18.98 12.42
N PRO A 285 4.71 18.63 11.11
CA PRO A 285 4.68 19.62 10.05
C PRO A 285 3.47 20.56 10.18
N ASP A 286 3.64 21.79 9.71
CA ASP A 286 2.59 22.82 9.67
C ASP A 286 1.90 23.05 11.04
N THR A 287 2.66 22.91 12.12
CA THR A 287 2.18 23.02 13.50
C THR A 287 3.04 24.00 14.29
N THR A 288 2.41 24.99 14.94
CA THR A 288 3.08 25.97 15.80
C THR A 288 3.47 25.37 17.15
N GLY A 289 4.37 26.02 17.89
CA GLY A 289 4.75 25.60 19.24
C GLY A 289 3.58 25.50 20.21
N PHE A 290 2.66 26.47 20.17
CA PHE A 290 1.43 26.44 20.95
C PHE A 290 0.52 25.24 20.59
N GLY A 291 0.31 24.97 19.29
CA GLY A 291 -0.48 23.82 18.85
C GLY A 291 0.16 22.49 19.24
N ALA A 292 1.48 22.41 19.15
CA ALA A 292 2.26 21.26 19.56
C ALA A 292 2.23 21.03 21.08
N TYR A 293 2.27 22.09 21.89
CA TYR A 293 2.09 22.01 23.33
C TYR A 293 0.72 21.41 23.68
N GLY A 294 -0.36 21.87 23.03
CA GLY A 294 -1.70 21.33 23.22
C GLY A 294 -1.79 19.83 22.88
N LEU A 295 -1.17 19.41 21.77
CA LEU A 295 -1.09 17.98 21.40
C LEU A 295 -0.25 17.19 22.41
N ALA A 296 0.88 17.72 22.86
CA ALA A 296 1.75 17.09 23.84
C ALA A 296 1.03 16.88 25.19
N GLU A 297 0.25 17.86 25.66
CA GLU A 297 -0.53 17.71 26.90
C GLU A 297 -1.62 16.65 26.74
N LYS A 298 -2.29 16.62 25.58
CA LYS A 298 -3.25 15.56 25.28
C LYS A 298 -2.57 14.19 25.33
N LEU A 299 -1.45 14.01 24.63
CA LEU A 299 -0.69 12.76 24.62
C LEU A 299 -0.27 12.35 26.03
N ARG A 300 0.29 13.28 26.81
CA ARG A 300 0.71 13.03 28.19
C ARG A 300 -0.47 12.57 29.06
N ALA A 301 -1.60 13.27 28.99
CA ALA A 301 -2.80 12.91 29.76
C ALA A 301 -3.36 11.55 29.33
N THR A 302 -3.39 11.26 28.03
CA THR A 302 -3.82 9.96 27.49
C THR A 302 -2.91 8.84 27.97
N VAL A 303 -1.58 9.01 27.94
CA VAL A 303 -0.64 7.99 28.45
C VAL A 303 -0.86 7.74 29.93
N ALA A 304 -0.97 8.80 30.75
CA ALA A 304 -1.20 8.67 32.19
C ALA A 304 -2.55 8.00 32.54
N GLY A 305 -3.55 8.13 31.66
CA GLY A 305 -4.89 7.54 31.87
C GLY A 305 -5.07 6.12 31.31
N GLU A 306 -4.39 5.79 30.21
CA GLU A 306 -4.60 4.52 29.50
C GLU A 306 -3.46 3.51 29.66
N LEU A 307 -2.22 3.98 29.84
CA LEU A 307 -1.05 3.11 29.95
C LEU A 307 -0.75 2.84 31.43
N ALA A 308 -0.98 1.60 31.86
CA ALA A 308 -0.71 1.18 33.23
C ALA A 308 -0.17 -0.24 33.28
N LEU A 309 0.74 -0.47 34.22
CA LEU A 309 1.16 -1.81 34.59
C LEU A 309 0.14 -2.40 35.56
N LYS A 310 -0.43 -3.53 35.17
CA LYS A 310 -1.36 -4.30 36.01
C LYS A 310 -0.63 -5.45 36.69
N ASP A 311 -0.90 -5.61 37.99
CA ASP A 311 -0.46 -6.74 38.80
C ASP A 311 -1.51 -7.10 39.84
N GLY A 312 -2.25 -8.17 39.58
CA GLY A 312 -3.48 -8.47 40.32
C GLY A 312 -4.45 -7.28 40.29
N ASP A 313 -4.80 -6.78 41.48
CA ASP A 313 -5.68 -5.63 41.66
C ASP A 313 -4.93 -4.27 41.62
N ASN A 314 -3.60 -4.27 41.62
CA ASN A 314 -2.82 -3.04 41.56
C ASN A 314 -2.64 -2.57 40.11
N CYS A 315 -2.88 -1.28 39.89
CA CYS A 315 -2.60 -0.59 38.63
C CYS A 315 -1.62 0.55 38.89
N ARG A 316 -0.39 0.44 38.37
CA ARG A 316 0.59 1.54 38.41
C ARG A 316 0.54 2.30 37.08
N PRO A 317 0.11 3.57 37.06
CA PRO A 317 0.08 4.36 35.83
C PRO A 317 1.51 4.61 35.33
N ILE A 318 1.68 4.53 34.01
CA ILE A 318 2.89 4.94 33.33
C ILE A 318 2.71 6.37 32.87
N THR A 319 3.73 7.20 33.07
CA THR A 319 3.70 8.61 32.67
C THR A 319 4.84 8.92 31.72
N VAL A 320 4.70 10.03 31.01
CA VAL A 320 5.73 10.55 30.13
C VAL A 320 6.01 12.00 30.47
N THR A 321 7.27 12.39 30.34
CA THR A 321 7.65 13.80 30.29
C THR A 321 7.91 14.18 28.84
N VAL A 322 7.50 15.38 28.42
CA VAL A 322 7.62 15.83 27.03
C VAL A 322 8.30 17.19 26.95
N GLY A 323 9.34 17.30 26.13
CA GLY A 323 9.93 18.56 25.70
C GLY A 323 9.42 18.96 24.32
N VAL A 324 8.98 20.20 24.15
CA VAL A 324 8.47 20.74 22.88
C VAL A 324 9.48 21.75 22.32
N ALA A 325 9.86 21.60 21.06
CA ALA A 325 10.64 22.60 20.33
C ALA A 325 9.91 23.03 19.05
N SER A 326 10.22 24.21 18.54
CA SER A 326 9.57 24.79 17.37
C SER A 326 10.56 25.45 16.42
N PHE A 327 10.34 25.23 15.13
CA PHE A 327 11.01 25.93 14.04
C PHE A 327 10.13 27.08 13.58
N PRO A 328 10.69 28.29 13.41
CA PRO A 328 12.12 28.64 13.48
C PRO A 328 12.66 29.09 14.86
N GLU A 329 11.84 29.12 15.90
CA GLU A 329 12.13 29.79 17.18
C GLU A 329 13.29 29.16 17.96
N ASP A 330 13.38 27.83 17.96
CA ASP A 330 14.31 27.05 18.80
C ASP A 330 15.52 26.49 18.03
N GLY A 331 15.53 26.62 16.71
CA GLY A 331 16.57 26.06 15.87
C GLY A 331 16.31 26.24 14.39
N GLN A 332 17.37 26.08 13.60
CA GLN A 332 17.32 26.18 12.14
C GLN A 332 17.46 24.82 11.43
N ASP A 333 17.87 23.79 12.16
CA ASP A 333 18.03 22.41 11.70
C ASP A 333 17.48 21.42 12.74
N LEU A 334 17.42 20.15 12.37
CA LEU A 334 16.80 19.11 13.20
C LEU A 334 17.58 18.90 14.51
N ASP A 335 18.90 18.97 14.46
CA ASP A 335 19.77 18.77 15.63
C ASP A 335 19.57 19.86 16.68
N GLN A 336 19.42 21.13 16.25
CA GLN A 336 19.11 22.24 17.15
C GLN A 336 17.74 22.08 17.81
N LEU A 337 16.72 21.65 17.05
CA LEU A 337 15.39 21.38 17.61
C LEU A 337 15.40 20.23 18.60
N LEU A 338 16.08 19.13 18.27
CA LEU A 338 16.26 17.99 19.18
C LEU A 338 16.97 18.44 20.46
N ALA A 339 18.05 19.22 20.35
CA ALA A 339 18.76 19.74 21.52
C ALA A 339 17.89 20.69 22.37
N ALA A 340 17.03 21.49 21.75
CA ALA A 340 16.09 22.35 22.48
C ALA A 340 14.99 21.55 23.19
N ALA A 341 14.43 20.54 22.52
CA ALA A 341 13.44 19.64 23.10
C ALA A 341 14.05 18.82 24.25
N ASP A 342 15.27 18.32 24.11
CA ASP A 342 16.01 17.59 25.15
C ASP A 342 16.24 18.44 26.41
N ARG A 343 16.70 19.69 26.26
CA ARG A 343 16.83 20.61 27.41
C ARG A 343 15.51 20.79 28.15
N ARG A 344 14.39 20.90 27.42
CA ARG A 344 13.05 21.06 28.02
C ARG A 344 12.56 19.78 28.67
N LEU A 345 12.81 18.63 28.05
CA LEU A 345 12.53 17.33 28.62
C LEU A 345 13.27 17.15 29.96
N TYR A 346 14.57 17.46 29.99
CA TYR A 346 15.39 17.42 31.19
C TYR A 346 14.82 18.30 32.31
N LEU A 347 14.45 19.55 32.00
CA LEU A 347 13.79 20.45 32.96
C LEU A 347 12.47 19.88 33.46
N GLY A 348 11.69 19.24 32.59
CA GLY A 348 10.44 18.58 32.95
C GLY A 348 10.65 17.43 33.94
N LYS A 349 11.67 16.60 33.69
CA LYS A 349 12.03 15.49 34.59
C LYS A 349 12.49 16.01 35.95
N ALA A 350 13.36 17.02 35.97
CA ALA A 350 13.86 17.64 37.19
C ALA A 350 12.75 18.32 38.02
N ALA A 351 11.74 18.88 37.35
CA ALA A 351 10.64 19.56 38.01
C ALA A 351 9.56 18.61 38.60
N GLY A 352 9.73 17.30 38.45
CA GLY A 352 8.84 16.28 39.02
C GLY A 352 8.11 15.41 38.01
N ARG A 353 8.59 15.34 36.76
CA ARG A 353 8.10 14.43 35.70
C ARG A 353 6.61 14.64 35.34
N ASN A 354 6.05 13.76 34.50
CA ASN A 354 4.66 13.77 34.05
C ASN A 354 4.17 15.16 33.63
N ARG A 355 4.91 15.83 32.75
CA ARG A 355 4.58 17.18 32.30
C ARG A 355 5.11 17.49 30.91
N VAL A 356 4.56 18.55 30.33
CA VAL A 356 5.05 19.13 29.09
C VAL A 356 5.81 20.42 29.40
N VAL A 357 6.98 20.59 28.79
CA VAL A 357 7.74 21.84 28.85
C VAL A 357 7.89 22.38 27.44
N GLY A 358 7.35 23.57 27.19
CA GLY A 358 7.25 24.17 25.87
C GLY A 358 6.56 25.53 25.90
N GLU A 359 6.23 26.04 24.72
CA GLU A 359 5.54 27.32 24.57
C GLU A 359 4.04 27.19 24.89
N GLN A 360 3.59 27.91 25.93
CA GLN A 360 2.22 27.84 26.46
C GLN A 360 1.30 28.97 26.01
N GLN A 361 1.83 29.98 25.32
CA GLN A 361 1.07 31.13 24.84
C GLN A 361 1.21 31.25 23.33
N GLU A 362 0.10 31.60 22.66
CA GLU A 362 0.10 31.86 21.23
C GLU A 362 0.86 33.18 20.97
N GLN A 363 2.09 33.08 20.45
CA GLN A 363 2.80 34.27 19.99
C GLN A 363 2.21 34.74 18.65
N PRO A 364 2.02 36.06 18.45
CA PRO A 364 1.62 36.58 17.16
C PRO A 364 2.69 36.24 16.12
N ALA A 365 2.29 35.62 15.01
CA ALA A 365 3.18 35.16 13.96
C ALA A 365 4.20 36.24 13.60
N VAL A 366 5.48 35.99 13.88
CA VAL A 366 6.57 36.83 13.39
C VAL A 366 6.52 36.76 11.87
N GLN A 367 6.04 37.83 11.23
CA GLN A 367 6.17 37.98 9.79
C GLN A 367 7.66 37.95 9.47
N LEU A 368 8.12 36.82 8.93
CA LEU A 368 9.44 36.66 8.35
C LEU A 368 9.54 37.67 7.20
N SER A 369 10.04 38.86 7.53
CA SER A 369 10.18 39.97 6.60
C SER A 369 11.02 39.50 5.41
N PRO A 370 10.55 39.65 4.17
CA PRO A 370 11.35 39.29 3.01
C PRO A 370 12.58 40.19 3.00
N ASN A 371 13.73 39.60 3.32
CA ASN A 371 15.02 40.26 3.30
C ASN A 371 15.25 40.75 1.86
N ARG A 372 15.01 42.06 1.62
CA ARG A 372 15.25 42.76 0.36
C ARG A 372 16.76 42.79 0.10
N ARG A 373 17.32 41.68 -0.38
CA ARG A 373 18.58 41.71 -1.12
C ARG A 373 18.30 42.14 -2.55
N LYS A 374 18.50 43.44 -2.79
CA LYS A 374 18.62 44.05 -4.11
C LYS A 374 19.63 43.23 -4.93
N SER A 375 19.17 42.62 -6.03
CA SER A 375 20.04 42.12 -7.10
C SER A 375 19.59 42.75 -8.42
N PRO A 376 20.50 43.18 -9.30
CA PRO A 376 20.19 44.08 -10.39
C PRO A 376 19.57 43.34 -11.58
N ARG A 377 18.57 43.96 -12.20
CA ARG A 377 18.01 43.56 -13.49
C ARG A 377 19.09 43.59 -14.58
N ARG A 378 19.14 42.54 -15.41
CA ARG A 378 19.42 42.68 -16.84
C ARG A 378 18.31 41.99 -17.65
N PRO A 379 17.79 42.64 -18.71
CA PRO A 379 16.67 42.13 -19.52
C PRO A 379 17.17 41.39 -20.77
N THR A 380 16.19 40.92 -21.57
CA THR A 380 16.24 40.43 -22.97
C THR A 380 16.26 38.90 -23.07
N ALA A 381 15.09 38.23 -23.14
CA ALA A 381 14.16 38.05 -24.27
C ALA A 381 14.52 36.85 -25.15
N LEU A 382 13.64 35.85 -25.14
CA LEU A 382 13.08 35.32 -26.38
C LEU A 382 11.65 34.82 -26.10
N ARG A 383 10.70 35.60 -26.62
CA ARG A 383 9.30 35.23 -26.82
C ARG A 383 9.26 34.42 -28.11
N ALA A 384 8.78 33.19 -28.05
CA ALA A 384 7.85 32.60 -29.03
C ALA A 384 7.80 31.08 -28.81
N LEU A 385 6.68 30.59 -28.29
CA LEU A 385 5.86 29.56 -28.94
C LEU A 385 4.72 29.16 -28.01
N GLY A 386 3.50 29.32 -28.52
CA GLY A 386 2.36 28.48 -28.19
C GLY A 386 1.68 28.74 -26.85
N ASN A 387 0.53 29.42 -26.91
CA ASN A 387 -0.55 29.19 -25.96
C ASN A 387 -0.75 27.68 -25.76
N GLN A 388 -0.39 27.17 -24.59
CA GLN A 388 -0.96 25.95 -24.04
C GLN A 388 -1.86 26.38 -22.88
N PRO A 389 -3.08 25.83 -22.75
CA PRO A 389 -3.91 26.12 -21.60
C PRO A 389 -3.16 25.64 -20.34
N GLU A 390 -3.13 26.50 -19.31
CA GLU A 390 -2.67 26.13 -17.97
C GLU A 390 -3.31 24.79 -17.59
N SER A 391 -2.48 23.76 -17.38
CA SER A 391 -2.91 22.52 -16.76
C SER A 391 -3.24 22.84 -15.30
N VAL A 392 -4.48 23.24 -15.05
CA VAL A 392 -5.08 23.25 -13.73
C VAL A 392 -5.04 21.79 -13.25
N LEU A 393 -4.12 21.48 -12.33
CA LEU A 393 -4.16 20.22 -11.58
C LEU A 393 -5.58 20.05 -11.02
N PRO A 394 -6.28 18.94 -11.27
CA PRO A 394 -7.62 18.77 -10.74
C PRO A 394 -7.57 18.78 -9.21
N ALA A 395 -8.46 19.55 -8.59
CA ALA A 395 -8.52 19.76 -7.15
C ALA A 395 -8.61 18.41 -6.41
N ALA A 396 -7.61 18.13 -5.55
CA ALA A 396 -7.53 16.89 -4.79
C ALA A 396 -8.80 16.69 -3.92
N VAL A 397 -9.32 15.46 -3.91
CA VAL A 397 -10.43 15.06 -3.02
C VAL A 397 -9.93 15.10 -1.58
N ARG A 398 -10.61 15.87 -0.71
CA ARG A 398 -10.21 16.09 0.68
C ARG A 398 -10.88 15.14 1.67
N ALA A 399 -12.10 14.69 1.36
CA ALA A 399 -12.88 13.80 2.19
C ALA A 399 -13.92 13.05 1.34
N ILE A 400 -14.31 11.88 1.82
CA ILE A 400 -15.50 11.16 1.36
C ILE A 400 -16.46 11.11 2.55
N ASP A 401 -17.68 11.60 2.35
CA ASP A 401 -18.76 11.47 3.33
C ASP A 401 -19.70 10.34 2.92
N ILE A 402 -20.31 9.67 3.89
CA ILE A 402 -21.29 8.60 3.70
C ILE A 402 -22.59 8.94 4.43
N GLN A 403 -23.71 8.71 3.75
CA GLN A 403 -25.03 9.05 4.27
C GLN A 403 -25.52 7.99 5.26
N HIS A 404 -25.84 8.41 6.49
CA HIS A 404 -26.48 7.55 7.49
C HIS A 404 -27.72 8.23 8.05
N GLY A 405 -28.89 7.68 7.74
CA GLY A 405 -30.17 8.35 8.01
C GLY A 405 -30.27 9.69 7.27
N ARG A 406 -30.43 10.80 8.02
CA ARG A 406 -30.51 12.16 7.48
C ARG A 406 -29.17 12.91 7.50
N GLU A 407 -28.12 12.32 8.04
CA GLU A 407 -26.82 12.96 8.23
C GLU A 407 -25.76 12.42 7.28
N TRP A 408 -24.77 13.27 6.95
CA TRP A 408 -23.55 12.87 6.28
C TRP A 408 -22.45 12.68 7.33
N LYS A 409 -21.83 11.50 7.34
CA LYS A 409 -20.76 11.14 8.27
C LYS A 409 -19.45 11.10 7.48
N ALA A 410 -18.40 11.74 7.98
CA ALA A 410 -17.10 11.70 7.32
C ALA A 410 -16.47 10.30 7.45
N CYS A 411 -15.95 9.78 6.34
CA CYS A 411 -15.12 8.58 6.31
C CYS A 411 -13.66 8.98 6.41
N SER A 412 -12.90 8.31 7.29
CA SER A 412 -11.44 8.38 7.25
C SER A 412 -10.94 7.33 6.26
N LEU A 413 -10.62 7.77 5.05
CA LEU A 413 -10.12 6.91 3.98
C LEU A 413 -8.78 6.29 4.37
N LEU A 414 -8.66 4.98 4.29
CA LEU A 414 -7.42 4.24 4.57
C LEU A 414 -6.71 3.84 3.29
N ASN A 415 -7.46 3.29 2.33
CA ASN A 415 -6.95 2.88 1.03
C ASN A 415 -8.06 2.97 -0.03
N ALA A 416 -7.71 3.23 -1.29
CA ALA A 416 -8.64 3.30 -2.41
C ALA A 416 -8.10 2.50 -3.61
N SER A 417 -9.01 1.87 -4.34
CA SER A 417 -8.75 1.15 -5.59
C SER A 417 -9.68 1.66 -6.69
N SER A 418 -9.48 1.18 -7.92
CA SER A 418 -10.35 1.50 -9.05
C SER A 418 -11.81 1.03 -8.88
N HIS A 419 -12.12 0.22 -7.87
CA HIS A 419 -13.44 -0.38 -7.68
C HIS A 419 -14.05 -0.12 -6.28
N GLY A 420 -13.35 0.57 -5.39
CA GLY A 420 -13.82 0.77 -4.03
C GLY A 420 -12.77 1.35 -3.10
N PHE A 421 -13.07 1.38 -1.82
CA PHE A 421 -12.15 1.88 -0.81
C PHE A 421 -12.39 1.23 0.54
N SER A 422 -11.41 1.37 1.42
CA SER A 422 -11.53 1.06 2.84
C SER A 422 -11.53 2.35 3.64
N SER A 423 -12.41 2.45 4.63
CA SER A 423 -12.47 3.59 5.53
C SER A 423 -12.89 3.19 6.94
N THR A 424 -12.58 4.03 7.92
CA THR A 424 -13.18 3.89 9.25
C THR A 424 -14.41 4.78 9.39
N ILE A 425 -15.44 4.26 10.05
CA ILE A 425 -16.75 4.89 10.20
C ILE A 425 -17.28 4.78 11.63
N GLY A 426 -18.01 5.81 12.07
CA GLY A 426 -18.48 5.99 13.45
C GLY A 426 -19.85 5.37 13.78
N PHE A 427 -20.31 4.41 12.99
CA PHE A 427 -21.54 3.65 13.21
C PHE A 427 -21.34 2.24 12.68
N ALA A 428 -22.17 1.26 13.07
CA ALA A 428 -22.08 -0.11 12.58
C ALA A 428 -22.71 -0.22 11.18
N PRO A 429 -21.92 -0.31 10.08
CA PRO A 429 -22.50 -0.60 8.77
C PRO A 429 -22.91 -2.07 8.67
N GLU A 430 -23.96 -2.35 7.91
CA GLU A 430 -24.39 -3.72 7.61
C GLU A 430 -23.66 -4.25 6.37
N VAL A 431 -23.07 -5.45 6.46
CA VAL A 431 -22.45 -6.11 5.31
C VAL A 431 -23.52 -6.37 4.24
N GLY A 432 -23.23 -5.99 2.99
CA GLY A 432 -24.14 -6.10 1.86
C GLY A 432 -25.05 -4.89 1.65
N ALA A 433 -25.18 -3.99 2.63
CA ALA A 433 -25.99 -2.78 2.51
C ALA A 433 -25.36 -1.75 1.54
N GLN A 434 -26.22 -0.96 0.90
CA GLN A 434 -25.82 0.13 0.01
C GLN A 434 -25.94 1.48 0.71
N TYR A 435 -24.91 2.31 0.54
CA TYR A 435 -24.85 3.66 1.07
C TYR A 435 -24.54 4.66 -0.04
N ARG A 436 -25.07 5.88 0.11
CA ARG A 436 -24.68 7.01 -0.73
C ARG A 436 -23.44 7.66 -0.15
N CYS A 437 -22.46 7.90 -1.01
CA CYS A 437 -21.22 8.58 -0.71
C CYS A 437 -21.11 9.88 -1.51
N ARG A 438 -20.29 10.78 -1.01
CA ARG A 438 -20.02 12.09 -1.60
C ARG A 438 -18.55 12.45 -1.42
N ALA A 439 -17.84 12.65 -2.53
CA ALA A 439 -16.47 13.16 -2.49
C ALA A 439 -16.47 14.69 -2.54
N VAL A 440 -15.67 15.30 -1.67
CA VAL A 440 -15.52 16.76 -1.57
C VAL A 440 -14.21 17.19 -2.23
N SER A 441 -14.28 17.99 -3.30
CA SER A 441 -13.13 18.50 -4.04
C SER A 441 -13.02 20.04 -3.90
N GLY A 442 -11.83 20.55 -3.58
CA GLY A 442 -11.52 21.99 -3.57
C GLY A 442 -12.04 22.81 -2.36
N ALA A 443 -11.65 24.10 -2.30
CA ALA A 443 -11.89 25.00 -1.17
C ALA A 443 -13.31 25.59 -1.09
N GLN A 444 -14.18 25.31 -2.07
CA GLN A 444 -15.59 25.73 -2.06
C GLN A 444 -16.51 24.53 -1.84
N LYS A 445 -17.44 24.65 -0.89
CA LYS A 445 -18.44 23.64 -0.47
C LYS A 445 -19.50 23.27 -1.55
N SER A 446 -19.24 23.46 -2.84
CA SER A 446 -20.27 23.47 -3.89
C SER A 446 -20.04 22.51 -5.07
N GLN A 447 -18.97 21.73 -5.09
CA GLN A 447 -18.80 20.62 -6.04
C GLN A 447 -18.71 19.28 -5.30
N PHE A 448 -19.72 18.45 -5.53
CA PHE A 448 -19.84 17.12 -4.94
C PHE A 448 -19.91 16.09 -6.06
N LEU A 449 -19.11 15.03 -5.94
CA LEU A 449 -19.27 13.82 -6.75
C LEU A 449 -19.97 12.80 -5.88
N ASP A 450 -21.26 12.60 -6.14
CA ASP A 450 -22.09 11.65 -5.42
C ASP A 450 -21.96 10.28 -6.10
N PHE A 451 -21.84 9.20 -5.36
CA PHE A 451 -21.79 7.84 -5.89
C PHE A 451 -22.28 6.84 -4.85
N THR A 452 -22.67 5.64 -5.25
CA THR A 452 -23.13 4.59 -4.32
C THR A 452 -22.04 3.57 -4.04
N VAL A 453 -22.03 3.06 -2.82
CA VAL A 453 -21.13 2.00 -2.40
C VAL A 453 -21.90 0.89 -1.72
N GLN A 454 -21.42 -0.34 -1.87
CA GLN A 454 -21.91 -1.51 -1.16
C GLN A 454 -20.86 -1.97 -0.16
N VAL A 455 -21.28 -2.19 1.07
CA VAL A 455 -20.41 -2.67 2.14
C VAL A 455 -20.07 -4.14 1.91
N ARG A 456 -18.78 -4.46 1.95
CA ARG A 456 -18.24 -5.81 1.70
C ARG A 456 -17.71 -6.47 2.95
N HIS A 457 -17.01 -5.70 3.77
CA HIS A 457 -16.42 -6.18 5.00
C HIS A 457 -16.56 -5.13 6.10
N VAL A 458 -16.82 -5.59 7.32
CA VAL A 458 -16.96 -4.74 8.50
C VAL A 458 -16.23 -5.40 9.66
N GLU A 459 -15.28 -4.70 10.25
CA GLU A 459 -14.56 -5.13 11.44
C GLU A 459 -14.70 -4.07 12.53
N LEU A 460 -14.96 -4.52 13.77
CA LEU A 460 -15.04 -3.64 14.93
C LEU A 460 -13.63 -3.33 15.43
N LEU A 461 -13.15 -2.10 15.22
CA LEU A 461 -11.83 -1.67 15.70
C LEU A 461 -11.85 -1.20 17.16
N ALA A 462 -12.95 -0.55 17.57
CA ALA A 462 -13.20 -0.08 18.93
C ALA A 462 -14.69 0.24 19.10
N LYS A 463 -15.13 0.56 20.32
CA LYS A 463 -16.50 1.03 20.59
C LYS A 463 -16.87 2.18 19.63
N ASP A 464 -17.95 1.98 18.87
CA ASP A 464 -18.49 2.91 17.87
C ASP A 464 -17.54 3.27 16.72
N ARG A 465 -16.53 2.44 16.42
CA ARG A 465 -15.61 2.62 15.28
C ARG A 465 -15.40 1.32 14.53
N PHE A 466 -15.79 1.34 13.25
CA PHE A 466 -15.79 0.18 12.38
C PHE A 466 -14.86 0.43 11.19
N LEU A 467 -14.01 -0.55 10.88
CA LEU A 467 -13.33 -0.62 9.60
C LEU A 467 -14.33 -1.16 8.59
N MET A 468 -14.52 -0.45 7.48
CA MET A 468 -15.45 -0.81 6.44
C MET A 468 -14.73 -0.88 5.10
N GLY A 469 -14.78 -2.02 4.44
CA GLY A 469 -14.41 -2.18 3.04
C GLY A 469 -15.65 -2.02 2.17
N VAL A 470 -15.61 -1.16 1.17
CA VAL A 470 -16.74 -0.89 0.29
C VAL A 470 -16.37 -1.02 -1.19
N ARG A 471 -17.32 -1.49 -2.00
CA ARG A 471 -17.23 -1.56 -3.46
C ARG A 471 -18.17 -0.53 -4.07
N VAL A 472 -17.74 0.21 -5.08
CA VAL A 472 -18.60 1.17 -5.78
C VAL A 472 -19.66 0.42 -6.59
N GLY A 473 -20.90 0.93 -6.58
CA GLY A 473 -21.99 0.40 -7.37
C GLY A 473 -21.68 0.42 -8.87
N ALA A 474 -22.10 -0.60 -9.61
CA ALA A 474 -21.80 -0.75 -11.04
C ALA A 474 -22.29 0.43 -11.91
N GLY A 475 -23.32 1.17 -11.47
CA GLY A 475 -23.83 2.35 -12.15
C GLY A 475 -22.97 3.61 -12.01
N ASP A 476 -22.09 3.66 -10.99
CA ASP A 476 -21.33 4.86 -10.62
C ASP A 476 -19.82 4.70 -10.86
N ALA A 477 -19.42 3.64 -11.58
CA ALA A 477 -18.02 3.32 -11.86
C ALA A 477 -17.28 4.47 -12.55
N GLY A 478 -17.95 5.20 -13.46
CA GLY A 478 -17.38 6.35 -14.16
C GLY A 478 -17.16 7.58 -13.27
N GLU A 479 -18.03 7.79 -12.28
CA GLU A 479 -17.87 8.89 -11.31
C GLU A 479 -16.80 8.54 -10.27
N TRP A 480 -16.78 7.29 -9.81
CA TRP A 480 -15.71 6.80 -8.95
C TRP A 480 -14.34 6.84 -9.62
N GLN A 481 -14.22 6.53 -10.91
CA GLN A 481 -12.94 6.68 -11.60
C GLN A 481 -12.41 8.11 -11.56
N ARG A 482 -13.28 9.12 -11.65
CA ARG A 482 -12.88 10.54 -11.49
C ARG A 482 -12.45 10.84 -10.05
N VAL A 483 -13.19 10.34 -9.06
CA VAL A 483 -12.84 10.49 -7.63
C VAL A 483 -11.50 9.80 -7.34
N TYR A 484 -11.30 8.59 -7.85
CA TYR A 484 -10.08 7.79 -7.69
C TYR A 484 -8.87 8.43 -8.38
N ALA A 485 -9.05 8.97 -9.58
CA ALA A 485 -8.06 9.79 -10.29
C ALA A 485 -7.62 10.99 -9.43
N MET A 486 -8.57 11.72 -8.84
CA MET A 486 -8.30 12.86 -7.96
C MET A 486 -7.67 12.47 -6.60
N LEU A 487 -7.97 11.28 -6.08
CA LEU A 487 -7.35 10.74 -4.85
C LEU A 487 -5.91 10.29 -5.07
N THR A 488 -5.58 9.78 -6.27
CA THR A 488 -4.28 9.19 -6.59
C THR A 488 -3.37 10.11 -7.40
N GLY A 489 -3.84 11.29 -7.80
CA GLY A 489 -3.09 12.25 -8.61
C GLY A 489 -2.86 11.80 -10.05
N ARG A 490 -3.64 10.84 -10.55
CA ARG A 490 -3.63 10.38 -11.95
C ARG A 490 -4.67 11.21 -12.71
N ALA A 491 -4.25 11.92 -13.76
CA ALA A 491 -5.14 12.69 -14.63
C ALA A 491 -5.79 11.79 -15.69
#